data_AF-A0A6N9REX1-F1
#
_entry.id   AF-A0A6N9REX1-F1
#
_cell.length_a   1.000
_cell.length_b   1.000
_cell.length_c   1.000
_cell.angle_alpha   90.00
_cell.angle_beta   90.00
_cell.angle_gamma   90.00
#
_symmetry.space_group_name_H-M   'P 1'
#
loop_
_entity.id
_entity.type
_entity.pdbx_description
1 polymer ?
#
loop_
_entity_poly.entity_id
_entity_poly.type
_entity_poly.pdbx_seq_one_letter_code
_entity_poly.pdbx_strand_id
1 'polypeptide(L)'
;MTINKLELEAMNDLLGKGKKIADLAKKYPQYDYHEIYWAVNDYSFLGKKRTITNRLKRLVKEKTIEQCQETANEAQELLDELYKQLKRNSEMLIEIDRVLRGGTGA
;
A
#
# COMPACT_ATOMS: atom_id res chain seq x y z
N MET A 1 15.02 -14.30 -3.15
CA MET A 1 16.18 -13.40 -3.29
C MET A 1 15.81 -12.06 -2.67
N THR A 2 16.68 -11.48 -1.83
CA THR A 2 16.39 -10.16 -1.24
C THR A 2 16.69 -9.09 -2.30
N ILE A 3 15.71 -8.25 -2.64
CA ILE A 3 15.90 -7.15 -3.60
C ILE A 3 16.94 -6.18 -3.07
N ASN A 4 17.87 -5.76 -3.94
CA ASN A 4 18.88 -4.77 -3.59
C ASN A 4 18.21 -3.46 -3.15
N LYS A 5 18.73 -2.82 -2.10
CA LYS A 5 18.18 -1.57 -1.57
C LYS A 5 18.08 -0.45 -2.62
N LEU A 6 19.10 -0.27 -3.46
CA LEU A 6 19.12 0.77 -4.50
C LEU A 6 18.08 0.49 -5.59
N GLU A 7 17.93 -0.77 -5.98
CA GLU A 7 16.93 -1.19 -6.96
C GLU A 7 15.51 -1.02 -6.38
N LEU A 8 15.33 -1.33 -5.10
CA LEU A 8 14.07 -1.12 -4.40
C LEU A 8 13.69 0.37 -4.30
N GLU A 9 14.65 1.25 -4.01
CA GLU A 9 14.43 2.71 -4.02
C GLU A 9 14.00 3.19 -5.41
N ALA A 10 14.68 2.73 -6.47
CA ALA A 10 14.30 3.05 -7.85
C ALA A 10 12.93 2.50 -8.24
N MET A 11 12.56 1.29 -7.79
CA MET A 11 11.23 0.70 -7.99
C MET A 11 10.15 1.57 -7.33
N ASN A 12 10.38 2.02 -6.09
CA ASN A 12 9.45 2.86 -5.35
C ASN A 12 9.27 4.25 -5.99
N ASP A 13 10.34 4.87 -6.48
CA ASP A 13 10.27 6.13 -7.23
C ASP A 13 9.43 5.97 -8.51
N LEU A 14 9.59 4.86 -9.24
CA LEU A 14 8.79 4.57 -10.43
C LEU A 14 7.31 4.36 -10.11
N LEU A 15 6.98 3.70 -8.99
CA LEU A 15 5.59 3.59 -8.51
C LEU A 15 5.02 4.96 -8.16
N GLY A 16 5.80 5.81 -7.48
CA GLY A 16 5.40 7.20 -7.19
C GLY A 16 5.09 8.02 -8.44
N LYS A 17 5.75 7.68 -9.57
CA LYS A 17 5.50 8.28 -10.90
C LYS A 17 4.38 7.59 -11.69
N GLY A 18 3.64 6.67 -11.08
CA GLY A 18 2.46 6.02 -11.68
C GLY A 18 2.75 4.76 -12.50
N LYS A 19 3.97 4.20 -12.46
CA LYS A 19 4.25 2.89 -13.08
C LYS A 19 3.55 1.77 -12.31
N LYS A 20 3.19 0.68 -12.99
CA LYS A 20 2.56 -0.49 -12.36
C LYS A 20 3.62 -1.51 -11.94
N ILE A 21 3.31 -2.35 -10.95
CA ILE A 21 4.20 -3.46 -10.53
C ILE A 21 4.51 -4.40 -11.71
N ALA A 22 3.56 -4.62 -12.62
CA ALA A 22 3.79 -5.40 -13.84
C ALA A 22 4.86 -4.79 -14.76
N ASP A 23 4.98 -3.46 -14.80
CA ASP A 23 6.03 -2.78 -15.58
C ASP A 23 7.39 -2.92 -14.89
N LEU A 24 7.41 -2.91 -13.55
CA LEU A 24 8.62 -3.18 -12.77
C LEU A 24 9.12 -4.62 -12.97
N ALA A 25 8.22 -5.60 -12.96
CA ALA A 25 8.58 -7.01 -13.19
C ALA A 25 9.19 -7.24 -14.57
N LYS A 26 8.74 -6.50 -15.59
CA LYS A 26 9.39 -6.51 -16.91
C LYS A 26 10.76 -5.85 -16.90
N LYS A 27 10.93 -4.78 -16.13
CA LYS A 27 12.18 -4.01 -16.05
C LYS A 27 13.27 -4.70 -15.22
N TYR A 28 12.88 -5.48 -14.22
CA TYR A 28 13.78 -6.20 -13.32
C TYR A 28 13.49 -7.71 -13.38
N PRO A 29 13.76 -8.38 -14.51
CA PRO A 29 13.41 -9.79 -14.74
C PRO A 29 14.19 -10.76 -13.86
N GLN A 30 15.25 -10.30 -13.18
CA GLN A 30 16.01 -11.08 -12.20
C GLN A 30 15.22 -11.37 -10.91
N TYR A 31 14.13 -10.64 -10.66
CA TYR A 31 13.26 -10.84 -9.50
C TYR A 31 11.93 -11.42 -9.94
N ASP A 32 11.38 -12.33 -9.13
CA ASP A 32 10.02 -12.78 -9.33
C ASP A 32 9.03 -11.63 -9.08
N TYR A 33 7.92 -11.64 -9.80
CA TYR A 33 6.81 -10.72 -9.59
C TYR A 33 6.40 -10.68 -8.11
N HIS A 34 6.38 -11.84 -7.44
CA HIS A 34 6.01 -11.90 -6.03
C HIS A 34 7.04 -11.20 -5.13
N GLU A 35 8.33 -11.31 -5.45
CA GLU A 35 9.40 -10.64 -4.70
C GLU A 35 9.28 -9.12 -4.83
N ILE A 36 9.09 -8.61 -6.05
CA ILE A 36 8.87 -7.18 -6.31
C ILE A 36 7.59 -6.74 -5.60
N TYR A 37 6.52 -7.51 -5.77
CA TYR A 37 5.24 -7.25 -5.11
C TYR A 37 5.44 -7.11 -3.61
N TRP A 38 6.13 -8.03 -2.92
CA TRP A 38 6.30 -7.90 -1.47
C TRP A 38 7.22 -6.77 -1.01
N ALA A 39 8.18 -6.37 -1.83
CA ALA A 39 9.20 -5.40 -1.45
C ALA A 39 8.75 -3.95 -1.62
N VAL A 40 8.02 -3.63 -2.70
CA VAL A 40 7.75 -2.24 -3.10
C VAL A 40 6.67 -1.54 -2.25
N ASN A 41 6.74 -0.22 -2.19
CA ASN A 41 5.81 0.65 -1.48
C ASN A 41 4.66 1.05 -2.42
N ASP A 42 3.70 0.13 -2.57
CA ASP A 42 2.50 0.34 -3.38
C ASP A 42 1.45 1.16 -2.59
N TYR A 43 1.07 2.32 -3.12
CA TYR A 43 0.12 3.23 -2.48
C TYR A 43 -1.35 2.81 -2.67
N SER A 44 -1.62 1.71 -3.39
CA SER A 44 -2.96 1.13 -3.51
C SER A 44 -3.47 0.60 -2.15
N PHE A 45 -4.78 0.36 -2.04
CA PHE A 45 -5.35 -0.29 -0.84
C PHE A 45 -4.74 -1.65 -0.56
N LEU A 46 -4.45 -2.41 -1.63
CA LEU A 46 -3.80 -3.70 -1.53
C LEU A 46 -2.35 -3.56 -1.05
N GLY A 47 -1.64 -2.54 -1.55
CA GLY A 47 -0.30 -2.18 -1.11
C GLY A 47 -0.26 -1.74 0.36
N LYS A 48 -1.19 -0.88 0.79
CA LYS A 48 -1.33 -0.49 2.21
C LYS A 48 -1.64 -1.69 3.11
N LYS A 49 -2.58 -2.56 2.72
CA LYS A 49 -2.85 -3.83 3.43
C LYS A 49 -1.60 -4.69 3.56
N ARG A 50 -0.80 -4.76 2.50
CA ARG A 50 0.47 -5.51 2.49
C ARG A 50 1.50 -4.91 3.44
N THR A 51 1.68 -3.59 3.41
CA THR A 51 2.60 -2.89 4.33
C THR A 51 2.19 -3.11 5.78
N ILE A 52 0.89 -2.97 6.11
CA ILE A 52 0.36 -3.29 7.45
C ILE A 52 0.70 -4.74 7.83
N THR A 53 0.42 -5.69 6.94
CA THR A 53 0.74 -7.12 7.17
C THR A 53 2.22 -7.35 7.43
N ASN A 54 3.10 -6.65 6.70
CA ASN A 54 4.54 -6.72 6.91
C ASN A 54 4.96 -6.15 8.28
N ARG A 55 4.35 -5.04 8.73
CA ARG A 55 4.57 -4.50 10.08
C ARG A 55 4.11 -5.45 11.17
N LEU A 56 2.93 -6.06 11.01
CA LEU A 56 2.43 -7.07 11.95
C LEU A 56 3.36 -8.30 12.03
N LYS A 57 3.87 -8.78 10.88
CA LYS A 57 4.87 -9.87 10.87
C LYS A 57 6.21 -9.46 11.48
N ARG A 58 6.58 -8.18 11.38
CA ARG A 58 7.81 -7.62 11.97
C ARG A 58 7.73 -7.58 13.48
N LEU A 59 6.56 -7.32 14.08
CA LEU A 59 6.37 -7.34 15.54
C LEU A 59 6.88 -8.64 16.19
N VAL A 60 6.64 -9.79 15.55
CA VAL A 60 7.07 -11.10 16.04
C VAL A 60 8.61 -11.26 16.07
N LYS A 61 9.33 -10.42 15.34
CA LYS A 61 10.79 -10.48 15.19
C LYS A 61 11.52 -9.41 16.00
N GLU A 62 10.81 -8.43 16.54
CA GLU A 62 11.42 -7.35 17.32
C GLU A 62 11.95 -7.88 18.66
N LYS A 63 13.08 -7.32 19.10
CA LYS A 63 13.81 -7.82 20.28
C LYS A 63 13.53 -7.01 21.53
N THR A 64 13.04 -5.77 21.38
CA THR A 64 12.74 -4.87 22.49
C THR A 64 11.30 -4.41 22.47
N ILE A 65 10.80 -4.04 23.64
CA ILE A 65 9.45 -3.47 23.80
C ILE A 65 9.34 -2.16 23.02
N GLU A 66 10.37 -1.33 23.01
CA GLU A 66 10.40 -0.05 22.29
C GLU A 66 10.24 -0.25 20.77
N GLN A 67 11.01 -1.17 20.18
CA GLN A 67 10.89 -1.50 18.75
C GLN A 67 9.53 -2.09 18.40
N CYS A 68 8.98 -2.89 19.32
CA CYS A 68 7.63 -3.45 19.19
C CYS A 68 6.58 -2.34 19.20
N GLN A 69 6.69 -1.39 20.13
CA GLN A 69 5.78 -0.25 20.25
C GLN A 69 5.84 0.66 19.02
N GLU A 70 7.04 0.97 18.53
CA GLU A 70 7.24 1.76 17.31
C GLU A 70 6.58 1.08 16.10
N THR A 71 6.87 -0.21 15.90
CA THR A 71 6.29 -0.99 14.79
C THR A 71 4.76 -1.10 14.91
N ALA A 72 4.22 -1.19 16.13
CA ALA A 72 2.78 -1.23 16.37
C ALA A 72 2.12 0.12 16.05
N ASN A 73 2.74 1.23 16.44
CA ASN A 73 2.27 2.58 16.11
C ASN A 73 2.28 2.81 14.60
N GLU A 74 3.35 2.43 13.90
CA GLU A 74 3.42 2.50 12.42
C GLU A 74 2.28 1.70 11.76
N ALA A 75 1.99 0.50 12.28
CA ALA A 75 0.91 -0.33 11.75
C ALA A 75 -0.47 0.30 11.99
N GLN A 76 -0.68 0.92 13.15
CA GLN A 76 -1.92 1.61 13.50
C GLN A 76 -2.15 2.84 12.61
N GLU A 77 -1.12 3.66 12.41
CA GLU A 77 -1.21 4.84 11.53
C GLU A 77 -1.58 4.45 10.09
N LEU A 78 -0.94 3.41 9.55
CA LEU A 78 -1.27 2.88 8.23
C LEU A 78 -2.71 2.37 8.14
N LEU A 79 -3.20 1.74 9.20
CA LEU A 79 -4.59 1.27 9.28
C LEU A 79 -5.58 2.44 9.31
N ASP A 80 -5.29 3.47 10.10
CA ASP A 80 -6.11 4.67 10.21
C ASP A 80 -6.18 5.43 8.87
N GLU A 81 -5.06 5.55 8.17
CA GLU A 81 -5.02 6.12 6.83
C GLU A 81 -5.86 5.31 5.83
N LEU A 82 -5.72 3.97 5.85
CA LEU A 82 -6.48 3.09 4.98
C LEU A 82 -7.98 3.25 5.23
N TYR A 83 -8.40 3.28 6.49
CA TYR A 83 -9.79 3.53 6.88
C TYR A 83 -10.29 4.89 6.38
N LYS A 84 -9.54 5.97 6.63
CA LYS A 84 -9.91 7.33 6.19
C LYS A 84 -10.10 7.40 4.67
N GLN A 85 -9.20 6.80 3.90
CA GLN A 85 -9.31 6.77 2.44
C GLN A 85 -10.53 5.98 1.97
N LEU A 86 -10.78 4.80 2.54
CA LEU A 86 -11.95 3.99 2.20
C LEU A 86 -13.26 4.69 2.56
N LYS A 87 -13.34 5.31 3.74
CA LYS A 87 -14.50 6.11 4.18
C LYS A 87 -14.79 7.25 3.20
N ARG A 88 -13.76 8.04 2.86
CA ARG A 88 -13.89 9.14 1.89
C ARG A 88 -14.35 8.64 0.53
N ASN A 89 -13.80 7.53 0.05
CA ASN A 89 -14.23 6.95 -1.22
C ASN A 89 -15.69 6.50 -1.18
N SER A 90 -16.12 5.88 -0.08
CA SER A 90 -17.53 5.51 0.11
C SER A 90 -18.46 6.72 0.12
N GLU A 91 -18.08 7.80 0.81
CA GLU A 91 -18.86 9.06 0.85
C GLU A 91 -19.00 9.67 -0.56
N MET A 92 -17.93 9.69 -1.34
CA MET A 92 -17.96 10.17 -2.73
C MET A 92 -18.86 9.31 -3.62
N LEU A 93 -18.82 7.98 -3.47
CA LEU A 93 -19.69 7.08 -4.24
C LEU A 93 -21.17 7.29 -3.91
N ILE A 94 -21.50 7.53 -2.64
CA ILE A 94 -22.87 7.86 -2.20
C ILE A 94 -23.32 9.18 -2.84
N GLU A 95 -22.45 10.19 -2.86
CA GLU A 95 -22.78 11.48 -3.48
C GLU A 95 -22.98 11.36 -5.00
N ILE A 96 -22.15 10.56 -5.68
CA ILE A 96 -22.34 10.26 -7.11
C ILE A 96 -23.68 9.56 -7.35
N ASP A 97 -24.03 8.53 -6.56
CA ASP A 97 -25.32 7.84 -6.67
C ASP A 97 -26.49 8.81 -6.44
N ARG A 98 -26.39 9.71 -5.45
CA ARG A 98 -27.37 10.76 -5.20
C ARG A 98 -27.56 11.68 -6.41
N VAL A 99 -26.48 12.15 -7.02
CA VAL A 99 -26.54 13.02 -8.21
C VAL A 99 -27.16 12.27 -9.40
N LEU A 100 -26.75 11.03 -9.63
CA LEU A 100 -27.26 10.21 -10.74
C LEU A 100 -28.76 9.88 -10.58
N ARG A 101 -29.22 9.59 -9.36
CA ARG A 101 -30.64 9.33 -9.09
C ARG A 101 -31.47 10.61 -9.04
N GLY A 102 -30.94 11.68 -8.45
CA GLY A 102 -31.60 12.98 -8.35
C GLY A 102 -31.69 13.74 -9.68
N GLY A 103 -30.82 13.44 -10.65
CA GLY A 103 -30.82 14.05 -11.98
C GLY A 103 -31.76 13.41 -13.00
N THR A 104 -32.54 12.38 -12.63
CA THR A 104 -33.52 11.72 -13.53
C THR A 104 -34.95 12.24 -13.38
N GLY A 105 -35.14 13.33 -12.64
CA GLY A 105 -36.42 14.02 -12.47
C GLY A 105 -36.38 15.46 -13.00
N ALA A 106 -36.19 15.64 -14.30
CA ALA A 106 -36.49 16.86 -15.05
C ALA A 106 -36.83 16.51 -16.49
#